data_AF-A0A1S8B8B6-F1
#
_entry.id   AF-A0A1S8B8B6-F1
#
_cell.length_a   1.000
_cell.length_b   1.000
_cell.length_c   1.000
_cell.angle_alpha   90.00
_cell.angle_beta   90.00
_cell.angle_gamma   90.00
#
_symmetry.space_group_name_H-M   'P 1'
#
loop_
_entity.id
_entity.type
_entity.pdbx_description
1 polymer ?
#
loop_
_entity_poly.entity_id
_entity_poly.type
_entity_poly.pdbx_seq_one_letter_code
_entity_poly.pdbx_strand_id
1 'polypeptide(L)'
;MSTTTTLIATTAPGLYAPPQFSTTASSCPSCGTDVPSLSEPAENAAQRRIVELETQVRMLTEKASTAVDKLADYEDELRHLRALQAKATAPAESSALNALPATPSGDGNRPHTANPAGPAARTSRITSLLGRRKSSASISAGVPAPGTVPPLPGVPSQDLELRHALEKERGLRQEAEGKVSAMSSEIEELSVTLFQQANEMVAEERRARAKLEERVEMLEKRDKDKRRRLERLETAVQRIERVRGLLAP
;
A
#
# COMPACT_ATOMS: atom_id res chain seq x y z
N MET A 1 -1.31 -38.87 19.37
CA MET A 1 -2.66 -39.21 18.87
C MET A 1 -2.58 -39.16 17.36
N SER A 2 -2.33 -40.29 16.72
CA SER A 2 -2.07 -40.40 15.28
C SER A 2 -3.32 -40.90 14.59
N THR A 3 -3.83 -40.16 13.60
CA THR A 3 -5.03 -40.52 12.84
C THR A 3 -4.64 -41.07 11.46
N THR A 4 -4.98 -42.34 11.27
CA THR A 4 -4.87 -43.14 10.05
C THR A 4 -5.98 -42.78 9.06
N THR A 5 -5.62 -42.51 7.80
CA THR A 5 -6.59 -42.40 6.69
C THR A 5 -6.24 -43.42 5.62
N THR A 6 -7.16 -44.36 5.40
CA THR A 6 -7.07 -45.51 4.50
C THR A 6 -7.45 -45.13 3.07
N LEU A 7 -6.62 -45.51 2.10
CA LEU A 7 -6.92 -45.47 0.66
C LEU A 7 -7.41 -46.85 0.21
N ILE A 8 -8.52 -46.91 -0.53
CA ILE A 8 -8.95 -48.12 -1.23
C ILE A 8 -8.88 -47.85 -2.74
N ALA A 9 -8.01 -48.61 -3.39
CA ALA A 9 -7.95 -48.76 -4.84
C ALA A 9 -8.91 -49.88 -5.25
N THR A 10 -9.62 -49.73 -6.37
CA THR A 10 -10.36 -50.84 -6.98
C THR A 10 -10.24 -50.80 -8.50
N THR A 11 -9.95 -51.99 -9.00
CA THR A 11 -9.44 -52.40 -10.30
C THR A 11 -10.52 -52.49 -11.38
N ALA A 12 -10.15 -52.19 -12.63
CA ALA A 12 -10.89 -52.57 -13.83
C ALA A 12 -10.66 -54.06 -14.21
N PRO A 13 -11.60 -54.68 -14.93
CA PRO A 13 -11.19 -55.38 -16.15
C PRO A 13 -12.19 -55.28 -17.33
N GLY A 14 -11.62 -55.18 -18.54
CA GLY A 14 -11.91 -56.06 -19.68
C GLY A 14 -13.25 -55.99 -20.44
N LEU A 15 -13.20 -55.36 -21.62
CA LEU A 15 -13.71 -55.78 -22.94
C LEU A 15 -15.12 -56.41 -23.06
N TYR A 16 -16.04 -55.77 -23.80
CA TYR A 16 -16.81 -56.35 -24.94
C TYR A 16 -17.64 -55.22 -25.62
N ALA A 17 -17.71 -55.26 -26.96
CA ALA A 17 -18.33 -54.27 -27.84
C ALA A 17 -19.85 -54.52 -28.06
N PRO A 18 -20.54 -53.74 -28.92
CA PRO A 18 -21.54 -52.73 -28.58
C PRO A 18 -23.00 -53.19 -28.76
N PRO A 19 -24.00 -52.56 -28.12
CA PRO A 19 -25.38 -52.62 -28.58
C PRO A 19 -25.80 -51.30 -29.23
N GLN A 20 -25.91 -51.35 -30.55
CA GLN A 20 -27.06 -50.95 -31.36
C GLN A 20 -27.92 -49.78 -30.84
N PHE A 21 -27.82 -48.66 -31.56
CA PHE A 21 -28.79 -47.58 -31.57
C PHE A 21 -30.22 -48.13 -31.69
N SER A 22 -30.97 -48.03 -30.60
CA SER A 22 -32.42 -48.23 -30.58
C SER A 22 -33.02 -46.98 -29.96
N THR A 23 -33.45 -46.05 -30.81
CA THR A 23 -34.33 -44.94 -30.42
C THR A 23 -35.69 -45.54 -30.09
N THR A 24 -35.86 -45.99 -28.85
CA THR A 24 -37.16 -46.39 -28.28
C THR A 24 -37.55 -45.37 -27.21
N ALA A 25 -38.73 -44.76 -27.42
CA ALA A 25 -39.35 -43.87 -26.46
C ALA A 25 -39.40 -44.54 -25.07
N SER A 26 -38.81 -43.87 -24.08
CA SER A 26 -38.66 -44.40 -22.72
C SER A 26 -39.88 -43.99 -21.88
N SER A 27 -40.93 -44.82 -21.88
CA SER A 27 -42.11 -44.64 -21.03
C SER A 27 -41.88 -45.22 -19.62
N CYS A 28 -42.24 -44.50 -18.56
CA CYS A 28 -42.01 -44.92 -17.17
C CYS A 28 -42.97 -46.06 -16.76
N PRO A 29 -42.47 -47.22 -16.29
CA PRO A 29 -43.29 -48.42 -16.06
C PRO A 29 -44.24 -48.34 -14.84
N SER A 30 -44.25 -47.23 -14.08
CA SER A 30 -45.11 -47.10 -12.89
C SER A 30 -46.31 -46.15 -13.05
N CYS A 31 -46.36 -45.31 -14.08
CA CYS A 31 -47.46 -44.34 -14.23
C CYS A 31 -47.96 -44.13 -15.67
N GLY A 32 -47.36 -44.79 -16.68
CA GLY A 32 -47.91 -44.82 -18.04
C GLY A 32 -47.93 -43.47 -18.77
N THR A 33 -47.39 -42.41 -18.18
CA THR A 33 -47.17 -41.15 -18.89
C THR A 33 -45.96 -41.32 -19.80
N ASP A 34 -46.17 -41.22 -21.11
CA ASP A 34 -45.10 -40.92 -22.05
C ASP A 34 -44.45 -39.62 -21.57
N VAL A 35 -43.20 -39.72 -21.09
CA VAL A 35 -42.38 -38.53 -20.89
C VAL A 35 -42.28 -37.94 -22.29
N PRO A 36 -42.84 -36.74 -22.56
CA PRO A 36 -42.61 -36.11 -23.84
C PRO A 36 -41.10 -36.09 -23.97
N SER A 37 -40.53 -36.75 -24.99
CA SER A 37 -39.14 -36.53 -25.37
C SER A 37 -39.05 -35.03 -25.51
N LEU A 38 -38.49 -34.38 -24.48
CA LEU A 38 -38.43 -32.94 -24.37
C LEU A 38 -37.55 -32.60 -25.54
N SER A 39 -38.21 -32.16 -26.61
CA SER A 39 -37.66 -31.96 -27.95
C SER A 39 -36.15 -31.86 -27.87
N GLU A 40 -35.42 -32.87 -28.35
CA GLU A 40 -33.95 -32.93 -28.44
C GLU A 40 -33.23 -31.56 -28.43
N PRO A 41 -33.67 -30.50 -29.17
CA PRO A 41 -33.14 -29.14 -29.03
C PRO A 41 -33.11 -28.54 -27.60
N ALA A 42 -34.10 -28.77 -26.73
CA ALA A 42 -34.18 -28.22 -25.38
C ALA A 42 -33.18 -28.88 -24.41
N GLU A 43 -33.03 -30.21 -24.48
CA GLU A 43 -32.00 -30.93 -23.72
C GLU A 43 -30.59 -30.56 -24.19
N ASN A 44 -30.41 -30.42 -25.51
CA ASN A 44 -29.16 -29.91 -26.09
C ASN A 44 -28.84 -28.47 -25.65
N ALA A 45 -29.85 -27.60 -25.53
CA ALA A 45 -29.67 -26.24 -25.03
C ALA A 45 -29.29 -26.21 -23.54
N ALA A 46 -29.91 -27.07 -22.72
CA ALA A 46 -29.58 -27.23 -21.31
C ALA A 46 -28.15 -27.76 -21.12
N GLN A 47 -27.75 -28.78 -21.88
CA GLN A 47 -26.38 -29.34 -21.85
C GLN A 47 -25.33 -28.30 -22.26
N ARG A 48 -25.59 -27.50 -23.31
CA ARG A 48 -24.71 -26.39 -23.70
C ARG A 48 -24.54 -25.37 -22.57
N ARG A 49 -25.64 -25.05 -21.89
CA ARG A 49 -25.62 -24.10 -20.77
C ARG A 49 -24.85 -24.65 -19.57
N ILE A 50 -24.96 -25.94 -19.28
CA ILE A 50 -24.20 -26.60 -18.21
C ILE A 50 -22.69 -26.49 -18.52
N VAL A 51 -22.28 -26.85 -19.74
CA VAL A 51 -20.86 -26.76 -20.14
C VAL A 51 -20.36 -25.31 -20.06
N GLU A 52 -21.14 -24.35 -20.52
CA GLU A 52 -20.79 -22.92 -20.41
C GLU A 52 -20.61 -22.52 -18.93
N LEU A 53 -21.55 -22.88 -18.06
CA LEU A 53 -21.45 -22.58 -16.63
C LEU A 53 -20.26 -23.28 -15.97
N GLU A 54 -19.97 -24.52 -16.33
CA GLU A 54 -18.77 -25.22 -15.85
C GLU A 54 -17.48 -24.52 -16.27
N THR A 55 -17.39 -24.04 -17.52
CA THR A 55 -16.22 -23.27 -17.96
C THR A 55 -16.09 -21.94 -17.22
N GLN A 56 -17.20 -21.26 -16.95
CA GLN A 56 -17.21 -20.03 -16.16
C GLN A 56 -16.76 -20.29 -14.72
N VAL A 57 -17.26 -21.36 -14.08
CA VAL A 57 -16.86 -21.74 -12.73
C VAL A 57 -15.36 -22.07 -12.68
N ARG A 58 -14.83 -22.82 -13.65
CA ARG A 58 -13.39 -23.08 -13.73
C ARG A 58 -12.58 -21.80 -13.86
N MET A 59 -12.97 -20.90 -14.78
CA MET A 59 -12.28 -19.63 -14.99
C MET A 59 -12.33 -18.72 -13.74
N LEU A 60 -13.48 -18.67 -13.06
CA LEU A 60 -13.62 -17.90 -11.82
C LEU A 60 -12.78 -18.50 -10.69
N THR A 61 -12.64 -19.83 -10.65
CA THR A 61 -11.82 -20.52 -9.65
C THR A 61 -10.34 -20.20 -9.86
N GLU A 62 -9.86 -20.22 -11.11
CA GLU A 62 -8.49 -19.82 -11.47
C GLU A 62 -8.23 -18.33 -11.15
N LYS A 63 -9.21 -17.46 -11.42
CA LYS A 63 -9.11 -16.04 -11.03
C LYS A 63 -9.08 -15.87 -9.51
N ALA A 64 -9.86 -16.66 -8.78
CA ALA A 64 -9.86 -16.61 -7.32
C ALA A 64 -8.52 -17.10 -6.76
N SER A 65 -7.94 -18.19 -7.27
CA SER A 65 -6.64 -18.68 -6.82
C SER A 65 -5.52 -17.67 -7.08
N THR A 66 -5.47 -17.11 -8.30
CA THR A 66 -4.47 -16.07 -8.64
C THR A 66 -4.66 -14.78 -7.82
N ALA A 67 -5.88 -14.44 -7.42
CA ALA A 67 -6.13 -13.32 -6.53
C ALA A 67 -5.66 -13.61 -5.09
N VAL A 68 -5.88 -14.84 -4.60
CA VAL A 68 -5.39 -15.28 -3.28
C VAL A 68 -3.87 -15.28 -3.23
N ASP A 69 -3.19 -15.75 -4.28
CA ASP A 69 -1.72 -15.73 -4.37
C ASP A 69 -1.18 -14.30 -4.25
N LYS A 70 -1.79 -13.33 -4.96
CA LYS A 70 -1.43 -11.91 -4.85
C LYS A 70 -1.68 -11.33 -3.46
N LEU A 71 -2.76 -11.75 -2.80
CA LEU A 71 -3.04 -11.30 -1.43
C LEU A 71 -1.98 -11.80 -0.46
N ALA A 72 -1.48 -13.03 -0.63
CA ALA A 72 -0.37 -13.54 0.17
C ALA A 72 0.90 -12.70 -0.02
N ASP A 73 1.24 -12.34 -1.28
CA ASP A 73 2.37 -11.46 -1.57
C ASP A 73 2.23 -10.08 -0.88
N TYR A 74 1.04 -9.47 -0.95
CA TYR A 74 0.78 -8.19 -0.29
C TYR A 74 0.79 -8.27 1.25
N GLU A 75 0.32 -9.38 1.82
CA GLU A 75 0.39 -9.60 3.26
C GLU A 75 1.83 -9.67 3.76
N ASP A 76 2.71 -10.34 3.01
CA ASP A 76 4.13 -10.43 3.33
C ASP A 76 4.85 -9.09 3.17
N GLU A 77 4.51 -8.29 2.15
CA GLU A 77 5.02 -6.92 2.01
C GLU A 77 4.57 -6.04 3.19
N LEU A 78 3.31 -6.15 3.63
CA LEU A 78 2.81 -5.45 4.82
C LEU A 78 3.56 -5.85 6.09
N ARG A 79 3.86 -7.15 6.26
CA ARG A 79 4.67 -7.63 7.39
C ARG A 79 6.08 -7.06 7.34
N HIS A 80 6.68 -7.02 6.15
CA HIS A 80 8.02 -6.47 5.95
C HIS A 80 8.07 -4.97 6.30
N LEU A 81 7.12 -4.18 5.79
CA LEU A 81 7.03 -2.74 6.07
C LEU A 81 6.78 -2.46 7.55
N ARG A 82 5.92 -3.24 8.21
CA ARG A 82 5.71 -3.13 9.67
C ARG A 82 6.98 -3.48 10.46
N ALA A 83 7.75 -4.48 10.04
CA ALA A 83 9.02 -4.83 10.68
C ALA A 83 10.07 -3.72 10.52
N LEU A 84 10.15 -3.10 9.33
CA LEU A 84 11.02 -1.93 9.10
C LEU A 84 10.59 -0.74 9.95
N GLN A 85 9.29 -0.46 10.04
CA GLN A 85 8.75 0.60 10.88
C GLN A 85 9.03 0.34 12.36
N ALA A 86 8.81 -0.88 12.85
CA ALA A 86 9.11 -1.26 14.24
C ALA A 86 10.60 -1.12 14.57
N LYS A 87 11.49 -1.43 13.61
CA LYS A 87 12.94 -1.22 13.75
C LYS A 87 13.31 0.27 13.76
N ALA A 88 12.58 1.11 13.04
CA ALA A 88 12.79 2.56 13.02
C ALA A 88 12.25 3.26 14.29
N THR A 89 11.23 2.71 14.94
CA THR A 89 10.59 3.29 16.14
C THR A 89 11.09 2.70 17.47
N ALA A 90 12.04 1.76 17.45
CA ALA A 90 12.61 1.21 18.68
C ALA A 90 13.66 2.17 19.29
N PRO A 91 13.48 2.66 20.53
CA PRO A 91 14.52 3.37 21.25
C PRO A 91 15.58 2.36 21.71
N ALA A 92 16.86 2.66 21.44
CA ALA A 92 17.96 1.88 21.96
C ALA A 92 18.07 2.09 23.48
N GLU A 93 17.51 1.18 24.28
CA GLU A 93 17.98 0.93 25.65
C GLU A 93 18.12 -0.58 25.89
N SER A 94 19.34 -0.96 26.25
CA SER A 94 19.82 -2.32 26.39
C SER A 94 19.83 -2.78 27.85
N SER A 95 19.53 -4.06 28.08
CA SER A 95 19.97 -4.91 29.20
C SER A 95 19.53 -6.36 28.88
N ALA A 96 20.31 -7.43 29.04
CA ALA A 96 21.46 -7.63 29.92
C ALA A 96 22.32 -8.87 29.53
N LEU A 97 23.60 -8.82 29.93
CA LEU A 97 24.54 -9.92 30.29
C LEU A 97 25.16 -10.83 29.18
N ASN A 98 26.38 -10.49 28.73
CA ASN A 98 27.60 -11.27 29.08
C ASN A 98 28.90 -10.69 28.47
N ALA A 99 29.95 -10.67 29.31
CA ALA A 99 31.39 -10.61 29.03
C ALA A 99 32.12 -9.26 28.71
N LEU A 100 32.64 -8.68 29.79
CA LEU A 100 33.97 -8.08 30.06
C LEU A 100 34.49 -6.80 29.34
N PRO A 101 35.25 -5.93 30.06
CA PRO A 101 35.56 -4.55 29.64
C PRO A 101 37.06 -4.22 29.45
N ALA A 102 37.39 -3.27 28.56
CA ALA A 102 38.52 -2.32 28.72
C ALA A 102 38.58 -1.24 27.60
N THR A 103 38.18 -0.01 27.95
CA THR A 103 38.82 1.32 27.72
C THR A 103 39.15 1.90 26.31
N PRO A 104 39.28 3.25 26.19
CA PRO A 104 38.67 4.02 25.10
C PRO A 104 39.63 4.93 24.28
N SER A 105 39.16 5.36 23.12
CA SER A 105 39.53 6.58 22.36
C SER A 105 38.37 6.81 21.38
N GLY A 106 37.75 7.96 21.14
CA GLY A 106 38.18 9.34 21.19
C GLY A 106 37.58 9.99 19.91
N ASP A 107 36.91 11.12 20.09
CA ASP A 107 36.56 12.13 19.08
C ASP A 107 35.42 11.90 18.07
N GLY A 108 34.30 12.58 18.37
CA GLY A 108 33.89 13.76 17.60
C GLY A 108 33.28 13.53 16.21
N ASN A 109 31.95 13.70 16.09
CA ASN A 109 31.43 14.50 15.00
C ASN A 109 30.04 15.08 15.26
N ARG A 110 29.97 16.41 15.17
CA ARG A 110 28.82 17.29 15.31
C ARG A 110 28.36 17.70 13.91
N PRO A 111 27.09 17.52 13.49
CA PRO A 111 26.63 18.12 12.25
C PRO A 111 26.18 19.57 12.50
N HIS A 112 26.76 20.47 11.71
CA HIS A 112 26.38 21.86 11.58
C HIS A 112 25.09 22.00 10.75
N THR A 113 24.20 22.87 11.20
CA THR A 113 23.07 23.41 10.46
C THR A 113 23.52 24.62 9.61
N ALA A 114 23.33 24.57 8.29
CA ALA A 114 23.25 25.78 7.46
C ALA A 114 22.56 25.49 6.11
N ASN A 115 21.41 26.14 5.91
CA ASN A 115 20.67 26.52 4.68
C ASN A 115 21.00 25.89 3.32
N PRO A 116 19.96 25.53 2.52
CA PRO A 116 20.06 25.50 1.07
C PRO A 116 19.45 26.78 0.45
N ALA A 117 20.31 27.65 -0.10
CA ALA A 117 19.96 28.53 -1.20
C ALA A 117 20.49 27.88 -2.49
N GLY A 118 19.61 27.48 -3.42
CA GLY A 118 20.01 26.89 -4.69
C GLY A 118 18.88 26.18 -5.43
N PRO A 119 18.54 26.58 -6.69
CA PRO A 119 17.34 26.15 -7.39
C PRO A 119 17.63 24.97 -8.33
N ALA A 120 17.14 23.76 -8.04
CA ALA A 120 17.09 22.68 -9.04
C ALA A 120 16.26 21.48 -8.55
N ALA A 121 14.94 21.61 -8.54
CA ALA A 121 14.05 20.45 -8.61
C ALA A 121 12.94 20.80 -9.59
N ARG A 122 13.23 20.60 -10.88
CA ARG A 122 12.25 20.75 -11.96
C ARG A 122 11.21 19.65 -11.78
N THR A 123 10.13 20.01 -11.12
CA THR A 123 8.85 19.29 -11.07
C THR A 123 8.49 18.78 -12.47
N SER A 124 8.31 17.47 -12.58
CA SER A 124 7.79 16.77 -13.75
C SER A 124 6.40 17.30 -14.12
N ARG A 125 6.34 18.29 -15.02
CA ARG A 125 5.11 18.74 -15.66
C ARG A 125 4.82 17.85 -16.86
N ILE A 126 4.07 16.78 -16.64
CA ILE A 126 3.39 16.03 -17.70
C ILE A 126 2.15 16.83 -18.15
N THR A 127 2.36 17.86 -18.98
CA THR A 127 1.30 18.57 -19.71
C THR A 127 1.73 18.77 -21.15
N SER A 128 1.65 17.71 -21.95
CA SER A 128 1.90 17.76 -23.40
C SER A 128 1.22 16.64 -24.18
N LEU A 129 -0.03 16.30 -23.82
CA LEU A 129 -0.83 15.29 -24.54
C LEU A 129 -2.26 15.71 -24.90
N LEU A 130 -2.50 17.00 -25.13
CA LEU A 130 -3.75 17.45 -25.78
C LEU A 130 -3.44 18.53 -26.80
N GLY A 131 -3.41 18.16 -28.09
CA GLY A 131 -3.33 19.15 -29.17
C GLY A 131 -2.74 18.68 -30.48
N ARG A 132 -3.13 17.51 -31.03
CA ARG A 132 -2.97 17.27 -32.47
C ARG A 132 -4.17 16.54 -33.05
N ARG A 133 -5.25 17.30 -33.22
CA ARG A 133 -6.31 16.89 -34.16
C ARG A 133 -5.71 16.89 -35.56
N LYS A 134 -5.85 15.72 -36.18
CA LYS A 134 -5.73 15.40 -37.61
C LYS A 134 -6.21 16.57 -38.50
N SER A 135 -5.28 17.29 -39.12
CA SER A 135 -5.54 18.00 -40.37
C SER A 135 -4.88 17.20 -41.49
N SER A 136 -5.73 16.56 -42.29
CA SER A 136 -5.36 15.86 -43.52
C SER A 136 -5.61 16.81 -44.68
N ALA A 137 -4.60 16.94 -45.55
CA ALA A 137 -4.60 17.53 -46.89
C ALA A 137 -4.92 19.03 -46.99
N SER A 138 -4.40 19.81 -47.94
CA SER A 138 -3.26 19.76 -48.86
C SER A 138 -3.22 21.16 -49.51
N ILE A 139 -2.11 21.47 -50.18
CA ILE A 139 -1.94 22.55 -51.17
C ILE A 139 -1.63 23.94 -50.59
N SER A 140 -0.32 24.20 -50.51
CA SER A 140 0.23 25.53 -50.76
C SER A 140 -0.02 25.89 -52.23
N ALA A 141 -0.81 26.92 -52.49
CA ALA A 141 -0.79 27.68 -53.74
C ALA A 141 -1.46 29.04 -53.56
N GLY A 142 -0.72 30.11 -53.90
CA GLY A 142 -1.27 31.31 -54.53
C GLY A 142 -2.13 32.27 -53.69
N VAL A 143 -1.58 33.46 -53.45
CA VAL A 143 -2.34 34.72 -53.32
C VAL A 143 -3.32 34.86 -54.51
N PRO A 144 -4.60 35.25 -54.29
CA PRO A 144 -5.02 36.61 -54.71
C PRO A 144 -6.07 37.32 -53.81
N ALA A 145 -5.90 38.65 -53.75
CA ALA A 145 -6.85 39.78 -53.70
C ALA A 145 -8.20 39.74 -52.90
N PRO A 146 -8.65 40.89 -52.34
CA PRO A 146 -9.90 41.02 -51.59
C PRO A 146 -11.10 41.12 -52.53
N GLY A 147 -12.00 40.15 -52.46
CA GLY A 147 -13.23 40.10 -53.24
C GLY A 147 -14.35 39.45 -52.44
N THR A 148 -15.34 40.27 -52.09
CA THR A 148 -16.67 39.98 -51.55
C THR A 148 -17.22 38.58 -51.84
N VAL A 149 -17.55 37.83 -50.79
CA VAL A 149 -18.41 36.63 -50.85
C VAL A 149 -19.68 36.91 -50.01
N PRO A 150 -20.90 36.60 -50.51
CA PRO A 150 -22.15 37.00 -49.84
C PRO A 150 -22.42 36.15 -48.58
N PRO A 151 -23.15 36.66 -47.57
CA PRO A 151 -23.55 35.86 -46.42
C PRO A 151 -24.65 34.88 -46.82
N LEU A 152 -24.37 33.58 -46.73
CA LEU A 152 -25.38 32.54 -46.94
C LEU A 152 -26.33 32.48 -45.72
N PRO A 153 -27.66 32.46 -45.94
CA PRO A 153 -28.66 32.36 -44.88
C PRO A 153 -28.88 30.89 -44.49
N GLY A 154 -28.40 30.48 -43.31
CA GLY A 154 -28.58 29.11 -42.80
C GLY A 154 -28.10 28.82 -41.38
N VAL A 155 -27.89 29.84 -40.53
CA VAL A 155 -27.09 29.72 -39.30
C VAL A 155 -27.84 29.45 -37.96
N PRO A 156 -29.18 29.27 -37.84
CA PRO A 156 -29.77 29.07 -36.51
C PRO A 156 -29.47 27.70 -35.89
N SER A 157 -29.23 26.66 -36.70
CA SER A 157 -29.03 25.30 -36.20
C SER A 157 -27.64 25.08 -35.60
N GLN A 158 -26.61 25.73 -36.13
CA GLN A 158 -25.24 25.66 -35.59
C GLN A 158 -25.14 26.43 -34.27
N ASP A 159 -25.82 27.57 -34.15
CA ASP A 159 -25.88 28.34 -32.90
C ASP A 159 -26.50 27.55 -31.74
N LEU A 160 -27.54 26.76 -32.01
CA LEU A 160 -28.16 25.88 -31.00
C LEU A 160 -27.23 24.75 -30.58
N GLU A 161 -26.55 24.11 -31.54
CA GLU A 161 -25.58 23.05 -31.26
C GLU A 161 -24.38 23.57 -30.46
N LEU A 162 -23.87 24.76 -30.80
CA LEU A 162 -22.79 25.42 -30.07
C LEU A 162 -23.17 25.73 -28.63
N ARG A 163 -24.39 26.23 -28.39
CA ARG A 163 -24.89 26.50 -27.02
C ARG A 163 -24.99 25.21 -26.20
N HIS A 164 -25.54 24.15 -26.78
CA HIS A 164 -25.61 22.84 -26.12
C HIS A 164 -24.21 22.26 -25.83
N ALA A 165 -23.26 22.39 -26.77
CA ALA A 165 -21.87 21.98 -26.55
C ALA A 165 -21.18 22.79 -25.43
N LEU A 166 -21.48 24.09 -25.34
CA LEU A 166 -20.95 24.97 -24.28
C LEU A 166 -21.52 24.61 -22.91
N GLU A 167 -22.82 24.32 -22.82
CA GLU A 167 -23.44 23.85 -21.58
C GLU A 167 -22.84 22.53 -21.12
N LYS A 168 -22.60 21.59 -22.05
CA LYS A 168 -21.93 20.33 -21.76
C LYS A 168 -20.48 20.55 -21.27
N GLU A 169 -19.72 21.43 -21.91
CA GLU A 169 -18.35 21.75 -21.49
C GLU A 169 -18.32 22.39 -20.11
N ARG A 170 -19.21 23.36 -19.84
CA ARG A 170 -19.35 23.97 -18.52
C ARG A 170 -19.73 22.96 -17.45
N GLY A 171 -20.63 22.03 -17.74
CA GLY A 171 -21.01 20.95 -16.82
C GLY A 171 -19.83 20.03 -16.48
N LEU A 172 -19.07 19.60 -17.49
CA LEU A 172 -17.85 18.81 -17.29
C LEU A 172 -16.80 19.57 -16.49
N ARG A 173 -16.67 20.88 -16.72
CA ARG A 173 -15.74 21.74 -16.00
C ARG A 173 -16.15 21.90 -14.54
N GLN A 174 -17.42 22.14 -14.26
CA GLN A 174 -17.95 22.24 -12.90
C GLN A 174 -17.75 20.92 -12.14
N GLU A 175 -17.97 19.78 -12.78
CA GLU A 175 -17.71 18.46 -12.16
C GLU A 175 -16.22 18.27 -11.85
N ALA A 176 -15.33 18.65 -12.77
CA ALA A 176 -13.89 18.60 -12.54
C ALA A 176 -13.45 19.54 -11.41
N GLU A 177 -13.94 20.78 -11.40
CA GLU A 177 -13.67 21.76 -10.34
C GLU A 177 -14.18 21.26 -8.98
N GLY A 178 -15.35 20.61 -8.94
CA GLY A 178 -15.88 19.96 -7.73
C GLY A 178 -14.97 18.84 -7.21
N LYS A 179 -14.48 17.96 -8.10
CA LYS A 179 -13.53 16.89 -7.72
C LYS A 179 -12.22 17.46 -7.19
N VAL A 180 -11.68 18.50 -7.84
CA VAL A 180 -10.46 19.18 -7.39
C VAL A 180 -10.67 19.83 -6.02
N SER A 181 -11.82 20.48 -5.81
CA SER A 181 -12.16 21.08 -4.51
C SER A 181 -12.26 20.01 -3.41
N ALA A 182 -12.92 18.88 -3.69
CA ALA A 182 -13.03 17.78 -2.73
C ALA A 182 -11.66 17.19 -2.36
N MET A 183 -10.80 16.96 -3.37
CA MET A 183 -9.43 16.51 -3.12
C MET A 183 -8.61 17.54 -2.31
N SER A 184 -8.79 18.84 -2.57
CA SER A 184 -8.12 19.89 -1.79
C SER A 184 -8.51 19.83 -0.32
N SER A 185 -9.81 19.68 -0.01
CA SER A 185 -10.26 19.56 1.38
C SER A 185 -9.74 18.29 2.06
N GLU A 186 -9.69 17.15 1.37
CA GLU A 186 -9.13 15.91 1.92
C GLU A 186 -7.63 16.06 2.24
N ILE A 187 -6.88 16.72 1.36
CA ILE A 187 -5.45 16.99 1.58
C ILE A 187 -5.27 17.94 2.77
N GLU A 188 -6.12 18.96 2.90
CA GLU A 188 -6.09 19.88 4.04
C GLU A 188 -6.36 19.14 5.36
N GLU A 189 -7.38 18.28 5.41
CA GLU A 189 -7.69 17.45 6.60
C GLU A 189 -6.54 16.51 6.96
N LEU A 190 -5.97 15.81 5.97
CA LEU A 190 -4.82 14.95 6.17
C LEU A 190 -3.59 15.73 6.64
N SER A 191 -3.41 16.96 6.14
CA SER A 191 -2.31 17.81 6.58
C SER A 191 -2.49 18.22 8.05
N VAL A 192 -3.69 18.62 8.46
CA VAL A 192 -4.00 19.01 9.83
C VAL A 192 -3.78 17.85 10.79
N THR A 193 -4.28 16.65 10.44
CA THR A 193 -4.10 15.45 11.28
C THR A 193 -2.64 15.07 11.42
N LEU A 194 -1.86 15.10 10.34
CA LEU A 194 -0.43 14.80 10.37
C LEU A 194 0.37 15.81 11.19
N PHE A 195 0.08 17.11 11.06
CA PHE A 195 0.71 18.14 11.90
C PHE A 195 0.32 18.00 13.37
N GLN A 196 -0.93 17.64 13.67
CA GLN A 196 -1.38 17.42 15.03
C GLN A 196 -0.67 16.22 15.66
N GLN A 197 -0.61 15.09 14.96
CA GLN A 197 0.10 13.89 15.42
C GLN A 197 1.59 14.16 15.62
N ALA A 198 2.23 14.88 14.69
CA ALA A 198 3.64 15.25 14.81
C ALA A 198 3.87 16.15 16.03
N ASN A 199 3.00 17.13 16.26
CA ASN A 199 3.09 18.01 17.43
C ASN A 199 2.91 17.25 18.75
N GLU A 200 2.00 16.28 18.79
CA GLU A 200 1.78 15.43 19.96
C GLU A 200 3.01 14.57 20.27
N MET A 201 3.56 13.87 19.28
CA MET A 201 4.78 13.05 19.43
C MET A 201 5.96 13.88 19.94
N VAL A 202 6.16 15.08 19.40
CA VAL A 202 7.23 15.99 19.84
C VAL A 202 6.97 16.49 21.27
N ALA A 203 5.72 16.75 21.64
CA ALA A 203 5.38 17.13 23.01
C ALA A 203 5.65 15.99 24.00
N GLU A 204 5.34 14.75 23.64
CA GLU A 204 5.68 13.56 24.43
C GLU A 204 7.19 13.38 24.58
N GLU A 205 7.95 13.51 23.50
CA GLU A 205 9.42 13.45 23.53
C GLU A 205 9.99 14.53 24.46
N ARG A 206 9.53 15.78 24.33
CA ARG A 206 9.97 16.87 25.21
C ARG A 206 9.65 16.60 26.68
N ARG A 207 8.47 16.06 26.98
CA ARG A 207 8.09 15.67 28.35
C ARG A 207 8.94 14.52 28.87
N ALA A 208 9.17 13.48 28.06
CA ALA A 208 9.98 12.33 28.43
C ALA A 208 11.44 12.74 28.67
N ARG A 209 11.99 13.55 27.76
CA ARG A 209 13.32 14.12 27.87
C ARG A 209 13.49 14.96 29.12
N ALA A 210 12.56 15.86 29.43
CA ALA A 210 12.60 16.66 30.66
C ALA A 210 12.62 15.78 31.93
N LYS A 211 11.80 14.71 31.97
CA LYS A 211 11.80 13.75 33.10
C LYS A 211 13.12 13.01 33.24
N LEU A 212 13.74 12.61 32.12
CA LEU A 212 15.05 11.96 32.14
C LEU A 212 16.14 12.92 32.58
N GLU A 213 16.14 14.14 32.08
CA GLU A 213 17.07 15.20 32.46
C GLU A 213 16.99 15.49 33.98
N GLU A 214 15.79 15.56 34.55
CA GLU A 214 15.60 15.71 36.00
C GLU A 214 16.18 14.52 36.79
N ARG A 215 15.93 13.28 36.33
CA ARG A 215 16.46 12.08 36.97
C ARG A 215 17.98 12.00 36.90
N VAL A 216 18.56 12.39 35.77
CA VAL A 216 20.02 12.47 35.60
C VAL A 216 20.60 13.49 36.57
N GLU A 217 20.01 14.68 36.67
CA GLU A 217 20.50 15.71 37.60
C GLU A 217 20.47 15.23 39.06
N MET A 218 19.41 14.55 39.48
CA MET A 218 19.34 13.94 40.82
C MET A 218 20.43 12.89 41.05
N LEU A 219 20.68 12.02 40.07
CA LEU A 219 21.73 11.00 40.17
C LEU A 219 23.12 11.64 40.24
N GLU A 220 23.38 12.66 39.43
CA GLU A 220 24.64 13.40 39.48
C GLU A 220 24.88 14.07 40.84
N LYS A 221 23.85 14.67 41.45
CA LYS A 221 23.94 15.24 42.81
C LYS A 221 24.32 14.16 43.81
N ARG A 222 23.65 13.00 43.77
CA ARG A 222 23.95 11.87 44.65
C ARG A 222 25.37 11.34 44.47
N ASP A 223 25.85 11.26 43.24
CA ASP A 223 27.18 10.75 42.95
C ASP A 223 28.27 11.75 43.37
N LYS A 224 28.03 13.06 43.21
CA LYS A 224 28.91 14.10 43.77
C LYS A 224 29.02 13.98 45.30
N ASP A 225 27.91 13.76 46.00
CA ASP A 225 27.93 13.60 47.45
C ASP A 225 28.64 12.33 47.90
N LYS A 226 28.44 11.21 47.20
CA LYS A 226 29.15 9.96 47.47
C LYS A 226 30.65 10.11 47.23
N ARG A 227 31.06 10.72 46.11
CA ARG A 227 32.47 11.00 45.80
C ARG A 227 33.13 11.81 46.92
N ARG A 228 32.48 12.89 47.38
CA ARG A 228 32.96 13.70 48.52
C ARG A 228 33.11 12.90 49.81
N ARG A 229 32.25 11.92 50.06
CA ARG A 229 32.37 11.04 51.24
C ARG A 229 33.53 10.07 51.09
N LEU A 230 33.71 9.49 49.90
CA LEU A 230 34.83 8.61 49.59
C LEU A 230 36.16 9.33 49.72
N GLU A 231 36.31 10.54 49.16
CA GLU A 231 37.53 11.35 49.29
C GLU A 231 37.93 11.59 50.76
N ARG A 232 36.95 11.82 51.65
CA ARG A 232 37.22 11.96 53.09
C ARG A 232 37.68 10.65 53.72
N LEU A 233 37.06 9.54 53.34
CA LEU A 233 37.43 8.21 53.84
C LEU A 233 38.83 7.83 53.33
N GLU A 234 39.13 8.06 52.06
CA GLU A 234 40.45 7.83 51.47
C GLU A 234 41.52 8.66 52.18
N THR A 235 41.24 9.94 52.46
CA THR A 235 42.15 10.79 53.24
C THR A 235 42.38 10.25 54.65
N ALA A 236 41.34 9.72 55.31
CA ALA A 236 41.45 9.12 56.64
C ALA A 236 42.25 7.81 56.60
N VAL A 237 41.99 6.95 55.62
CA VAL A 237 42.72 5.69 55.41
C VAL A 237 44.20 5.97 55.12
N GLN A 238 44.53 6.93 54.24
CA GLN A 238 45.92 7.34 53.98
C GLN A 238 46.63 7.85 55.24
N ARG A 239 45.92 8.50 56.18
CA ARG A 239 46.49 8.88 57.47
C ARG A 239 46.77 7.65 58.34
N ILE A 240 45.83 6.71 58.39
CA ILE A 240 45.99 5.45 59.14
C ILE A 240 47.15 4.62 58.59
N GLU A 241 47.24 4.47 57.27
CA GLU A 241 48.33 3.74 56.60
C GLU A 241 49.70 4.36 56.90
N ARG A 242 49.81 5.69 56.87
CA ARG A 242 51.05 6.39 57.27
C ARG A 242 51.44 6.09 58.71
N VAL A 243 50.49 6.16 59.65
CA VAL A 243 50.75 5.85 61.07
C VAL A 243 51.13 4.37 61.24
N ARG A 244 50.43 3.47 60.56
CA ARG A 244 50.73 2.03 60.59
C ARG A 244 52.13 1.73 60.06
N GLY A 245 52.58 2.40 59.00
CA GLY A 245 53.93 2.26 58.47
C GLY A 245 55.03 2.74 59.43
N LEU A 246 54.74 3.69 60.31
CA LEU A 246 55.67 4.16 61.35
C LEU A 246 55.68 3.25 62.60
N LEU A 247 54.60 2.53 62.86
CA LEU A 247 54.44 1.65 64.02
C LEU A 247 54.79 0.18 63.73
N ALA A 248 55.01 -0.19 62.46
CA ALA A 248 55.49 -1.51 62.09
C ALA A 248 57.03 -1.54 62.17
N PRO A 249 57.64 -2.25 63.14
CA PRO A 249 59.09 -2.43 63.24
C PRO A 249 59.65 -3.33 62.13
#